data_AF-A0A7K0V0I1-F1
#
_entry.id   AF-A0A7K0V0I1-F1
#
_cell.length_a   1.000
_cell.length_b   1.000
_cell.length_c   1.000
_cell.angle_alpha   90.00
_cell.angle_beta   90.00
_cell.angle_gamma   90.00
#
_symmetry.space_group_name_H-M   'P 1'
#
loop_
_entity.id
_entity.type
_entity.pdbx_description
1 polymer ?
#
loop_
_entity_poly.entity_id
_entity_poly.type
_entity_poly.pdbx_seq_one_letter_code
_entity_poly.pdbx_strand_id
1 'polypeptide(L)'
;LRTCAILTTEANSTIEPIHNRMPVILDERDWAAWLDRSTLQEQLESLLAPAPDDVVVWHEVSTAVNNTRNNDSTLMLAMAPNEEASETLF
;
A
#
# COMPACT_ATOMS: atom_id res chain seq x y z
N LEU A 1 -11.96 0.70 23.87
CA LEU A 1 -11.10 0.19 22.78
C LEU A 1 -11.29 1.08 21.57
N ARG A 2 -10.22 1.54 20.92
CA ARG A 2 -10.27 2.23 19.63
C ARG A 2 -9.60 1.32 18.61
N THR A 3 -10.25 1.08 17.48
CA THR A 3 -9.73 0.28 16.37
C THR A 3 -9.89 1.08 15.08
N CYS A 4 -9.16 0.68 14.04
CA CYS A 4 -9.25 1.27 12.71
C CYS A 4 -9.09 0.19 11.65
N ALA A 5 -9.45 0.53 10.41
CA ALA A 5 -9.24 -0.29 9.22
C ALA A 5 -8.58 0.57 8.13
N ILE A 6 -7.83 -0.08 7.25
CA ILE A 6 -7.25 0.56 6.06
C ILE A 6 -8.24 0.41 4.91
N LEU A 7 -8.56 1.51 4.24
CA LEU A 7 -9.37 1.48 3.02
C LEU A 7 -8.52 1.01 1.84
N THR A 8 -9.16 0.27 0.94
CA THR A 8 -8.52 -0.43 -0.17
C THR A 8 -9.37 -0.30 -1.41
N THR A 9 -8.72 -0.20 -2.55
CA THR A 9 -9.31 -0.03 -3.89
C THR A 9 -8.72 -1.07 -4.85
N GLU A 10 -9.14 -1.04 -6.12
CA GLU A 10 -8.53 -1.84 -7.20
C GLU A 10 -7.06 -1.43 -7.40
N ALA A 11 -6.22 -2.37 -7.84
CA ALA A 11 -4.84 -2.04 -8.16
C ALA A 11 -4.76 -1.16 -9.41
N ASN A 12 -3.77 -0.26 -9.43
CA ASN A 12 -3.36 0.43 -10.65
C ASN A 12 -2.40 -0.45 -11.49
N SER A 13 -1.94 0.03 -12.64
CA SER A 13 -1.14 -0.80 -13.56
C SER A 13 0.23 -1.18 -12.98
N THR A 14 0.75 -0.36 -12.06
CA THR A 14 2.02 -0.62 -11.35
C THR A 14 1.91 -1.75 -10.33
N ILE A 15 0.77 -1.88 -9.65
CA ILE A 15 0.56 -2.85 -8.55
C ILE A 15 -0.15 -4.13 -9.01
N GLU A 16 -0.93 -4.07 -10.10
CA GLU A 16 -1.66 -5.21 -10.65
C GLU A 16 -0.82 -6.50 -10.82
N PRO A 17 0.46 -6.45 -11.25
CA PRO A 17 1.30 -7.65 -11.34
C PRO A 17 1.61 -8.33 -10.00
N ILE A 18 1.48 -7.60 -8.87
CA ILE A 18 1.77 -8.10 -7.52
C ILE A 18 0.49 -8.56 -6.84
N HIS A 19 -0.58 -7.76 -6.93
CA HIS A 19 -1.86 -8.05 -6.29
C HIS A 19 -2.99 -7.25 -6.96
N ASN A 20 -4.21 -7.78 -6.96
CA ASN A 20 -5.39 -7.13 -7.54
C ASN A 20 -5.96 -5.94 -6.75
N ARG A 21 -5.34 -5.56 -5.62
CA ARG A 21 -5.86 -4.57 -4.66
C ARG A 21 -4.71 -3.70 -4.16
N MET A 22 -4.99 -2.43 -3.88
CA MET A 22 -4.04 -1.51 -3.26
C MET A 22 -4.71 -0.67 -2.16
N PRO A 23 -3.96 -0.11 -1.20
CA PRO A 23 -4.53 0.86 -0.27
C PRO A 23 -4.98 2.13 -1.02
N VAL A 24 -5.98 2.83 -0.47
CA VAL A 24 -6.27 4.21 -0.90
C VAL A 24 -5.14 5.11 -0.39
N ILE A 25 -4.44 5.77 -1.31
CA ILE A 25 -3.32 6.68 -1.02
C ILE A 25 -3.79 8.10 -1.29
N LEU A 26 -3.70 8.97 -0.28
CA LEU A 26 -4.14 10.36 -0.36
C LEU A 26 -2.95 11.29 -0.63
N ASP A 27 -3.12 12.21 -1.59
CA ASP A 27 -2.20 13.33 -1.78
C ASP A 27 -2.24 14.26 -0.56
N GLU A 28 -1.10 14.87 -0.23
CA GLU A 28 -0.97 15.79 0.91
C GLU A 28 -2.00 16.92 0.88
N ARG A 29 -2.37 17.40 -0.31
CA ARG A 29 -3.36 18.46 -0.49
C ARG A 29 -4.77 18.06 -0.01
N ASP A 30 -5.07 16.76 0.01
CA ASP A 30 -6.40 16.21 0.31
C ASP A 30 -6.53 15.81 1.79
N TRP A 31 -5.44 15.83 2.57
CA TRP A 31 -5.44 15.43 3.99
C TRP A 31 -6.37 16.29 4.85
N ALA A 32 -6.44 17.58 4.59
CA ALA A 32 -7.29 18.50 5.35
C ALA A 32 -8.77 18.14 5.18
N ALA A 33 -9.21 17.88 3.95
CA ALA A 33 -10.57 17.43 3.66
C ALA A 33 -10.83 16.03 4.23
N TRP A 34 -9.84 15.13 4.18
CA TRP A 34 -9.97 13.78 4.74
C TRP A 34 -10.18 13.77 6.27
N LEU A 35 -9.48 14.65 7.00
CA LEU A 35 -9.51 14.69 8.47
C LEU A 35 -10.62 15.58 9.04
N ASP A 36 -11.23 16.44 8.23
CA ASP A 36 -12.32 17.32 8.65
C ASP A 36 -13.67 16.57 8.68
N ARG A 37 -14.31 16.57 9.85
CA ARG A 37 -15.61 15.93 10.06
C ARG A 37 -16.77 16.64 9.36
N SER A 38 -16.56 17.85 8.86
CA SER A 38 -17.56 18.64 8.14
C SER A 38 -17.47 18.50 6.63
N THR A 39 -16.44 17.82 6.10
CA THR A 39 -16.30 17.55 4.67
C THR A 39 -17.47 16.72 4.16
N LEU A 40 -18.00 17.11 3.00
CA LEU A 40 -19.14 16.44 2.40
C LEU A 40 -18.74 15.02 1.96
N GLN A 41 -19.64 14.06 2.16
CA GLN A 41 -19.40 12.66 1.81
C GLN A 41 -18.98 12.50 0.35
N GLU A 42 -19.61 13.23 -0.57
CA GLU A 42 -19.31 13.22 -2.01
C GLU A 42 -17.86 13.62 -2.31
N GLN A 43 -17.31 14.55 -1.52
CA GLN A 43 -15.90 14.94 -1.65
C GLN A 43 -14.98 13.82 -1.18
N LEU A 44 -15.33 13.13 -0.09
CA LEU A 44 -14.54 12.00 0.44
C LEU A 44 -14.58 10.79 -0.49
N GLU A 45 -15.75 10.48 -1.07
CA GLU A 45 -15.92 9.39 -2.03
C GLU A 45 -15.04 9.58 -3.28
N SER A 46 -14.86 10.82 -3.72
CA SER A 46 -13.97 11.15 -4.84
C SER A 46 -12.48 10.83 -4.58
N LEU A 47 -12.09 10.71 -3.30
CA LEU A 47 -10.72 10.34 -2.89
C LEU A 47 -10.49 8.82 -2.87
N LEU A 48 -11.54 8.01 -2.98
CA LEU A 48 -11.48 6.54 -2.86
C LEU A 48 -11.15 5.86 -4.20
N ALA A 49 -10.10 6.32 -4.88
CA ALA A 49 -9.66 5.83 -6.18
C ALA A 49 -8.23 5.27 -6.13
N PRO A 50 -7.82 4.44 -7.12
CA PRO A 50 -6.43 4.03 -7.27
C PRO A 50 -5.51 5.25 -7.42
N ALA A 51 -4.32 5.19 -6.83
CA ALA A 51 -3.33 6.24 -7.02
C ALA A 51 -2.78 6.21 -8.47
N PRO A 52 -2.29 7.34 -9.00
CA PRO A 52 -1.54 7.35 -10.25
C PRO A 52 -0.39 6.34 -10.27
N ASP A 53 -0.07 5.81 -11.45
CA ASP A 53 0.89 4.72 -11.64
C ASP A 53 2.32 5.05 -11.15
N ASP A 54 2.67 6.33 -11.07
CA ASP A 54 3.99 6.84 -10.68
C ASP A 54 4.13 7.14 -9.17
N VAL A 55 3.06 6.99 -8.39
CA VAL A 55 3.09 7.25 -6.94
C VAL A 55 3.82 6.16 -6.16
N VAL A 56 3.78 4.91 -6.64
CA VAL A 56 4.35 3.76 -5.94
C VAL A 56 5.48 3.15 -6.76
N VAL A 57 6.56 2.82 -6.08
CA VAL A 57 7.64 1.97 -6.61
C VAL A 57 7.74 0.72 -5.74
N TRP A 58 8.16 -0.39 -6.34
CA TRP A 58 8.30 -1.66 -5.64
C TRP A 58 9.58 -2.38 -6.04
N HIS A 59 10.05 -3.24 -5.16
CA HIS A 59 11.15 -4.18 -5.38
C HIS A 59 10.94 -5.42 -4.52
N GLU A 60 11.51 -6.55 -4.94
CA GLU A 60 11.44 -7.80 -4.17
C GLU A 60 12.29 -7.71 -2.89
N VAL A 61 11.76 -8.27 -1.80
CA VAL A 61 12.40 -8.30 -0.47
C VAL A 61 12.43 -9.73 0.07
N SER A 62 13.35 -10.00 1.00
CA SER A 62 13.51 -11.32 1.60
C SER A 62 12.21 -11.82 2.25
N THR A 63 11.94 -13.13 2.13
CA THR A 63 10.82 -13.81 2.79
C THR A 63 10.91 -13.79 4.31
N ALA A 64 12.03 -13.35 4.89
CA ALA A 64 12.14 -13.04 6.30
C ALA A 64 11.04 -12.08 6.79
N VAL A 65 10.52 -11.19 5.92
CA VAL A 65 9.42 -10.26 6.25
C VAL A 65 8.10 -10.98 6.61
N ASN A 66 7.92 -12.23 6.16
CA ASN A 66 6.71 -13.01 6.43
C ASN A 66 6.56 -13.41 7.91
N ASN A 67 7.66 -13.39 8.68
CA ASN A 67 7.65 -13.69 10.11
C ASN A 67 7.55 -12.39 10.92
N THR A 68 6.39 -12.15 11.53
CA THR A 68 6.08 -10.94 12.31
C THR A 68 6.97 -10.72 13.54
N ARG A 69 7.77 -11.72 13.94
CA ARG A 69 8.77 -11.57 15.00
C ARG A 69 10.02 -10.80 14.55
N ASN A 70 10.27 -10.74 13.24
CA ASN A 70 11.38 -9.98 12.66
C ASN A 70 10.96 -8.50 12.56
N ASN A 71 11.82 -7.59 13.03
CA ASN A 71 11.53 -6.16 13.04
C ASN A 71 12.82 -5.35 13.01
N ASP A 72 13.51 -5.41 11.89
CA ASP A 72 14.72 -4.65 11.66
C ASP A 72 14.72 -4.08 10.22
N SER A 73 15.57 -3.09 9.98
CA SER A 73 15.58 -2.35 8.73
C SER A 73 15.99 -3.17 7.51
N THR A 74 16.60 -4.36 7.69
CA THR A 74 17.05 -5.19 6.57
C THR A 74 15.88 -5.79 5.80
N LEU A 75 14.69 -5.88 6.41
CA LEU A 75 13.48 -6.44 5.81
C LEU A 75 12.94 -5.64 4.62
N MET A 76 13.38 -4.39 4.44
CA MET A 76 12.98 -3.54 3.31
C MET A 76 14.05 -3.46 2.22
N LEU A 77 15.21 -4.10 2.40
CA LEU A 77 16.28 -4.06 1.42
C LEU A 77 15.93 -4.92 0.20
N ALA A 78 16.28 -4.43 -0.98
CA ALA A 78 16.11 -5.18 -2.22
C ALA A 78 16.95 -6.47 -2.19
N MET A 79 16.35 -7.57 -2.64
CA MET A 79 17.04 -8.85 -2.78
C MET A 79 18.17 -8.76 -3.82
N ALA A 80 19.23 -9.54 -3.61
CA ALA A 80 20.30 -9.65 -4.60
C ALA A 80 19.79 -10.42 -5.85
N PRO A 81 20.33 -10.16 -7.05
CA PRO A 81 19.80 -10.71 -8.33
C PRO A 81 19.75 -12.24 -8.47
N ASN A 82 20.29 -13.00 -7.51
CA ASN A 82 20.42 -14.47 -7.55
C ASN A 82 19.85 -15.16 -6.29
N GLU A 83 19.09 -14.44 -5.45
CA GLU A 83 18.31 -15.09 -4.39
C GLU A 83 16.99 -15.56 -4.98
N GLU A 84 16.71 -16.87 -4.89
CA GLU A 84 15.45 -17.42 -5.38
C GLU A 84 14.28 -16.89 -4.52
N ALA A 85 13.32 -16.24 -5.19
CA ALA A 85 12.03 -15.94 -4.59
C ALA A 85 11.33 -17.25 -4.22
N SER A 86 11.03 -17.44 -2.94
CA SER A 86 10.08 -18.49 -2.53
C SER A 86 8.71 -18.14 -3.13
N GLU A 87 7.98 -19.15 -3.61
CA GLU A 87 6.61 -18.97 -4.11
C GLU A 87 5.78 -18.08 -3.19
N THR A 88 5.26 -16.99 -3.74
CA THR A 88 4.33 -16.08 -3.08
C THR A 88 3.05 -16.84 -2.70
N LEU A 89 2.60 -16.69 -1.46
CA LEU A 89 1.40 -17.34 -0.92
C LEU A 89 0.08 -16.65 -1.32
N PHE A 90 0.10 -15.79 -2.35
CA PHE A 90 -1.04 -15.01 -2.81
C PHE A 90 -1.44 -15.44 -4.22
#